data_AF-A0A8T2K990-F1
#
_entry.id   AF-A0A8T2K990-F1
#
_cell.length_a   1.000
_cell.length_b   1.000
_cell.length_c   1.000
_cell.angle_alpha   90.00
_cell.angle_beta   90.00
_cell.angle_gamma   90.00
#
_symmetry.space_group_name_H-M   'P 1'
#
loop_
_entity.id
_entity.type
_entity.pdbx_description
1 polymer ?
#
loop_
_entity_poly.entity_id
_entity_poly.type
_entity_poly.pdbx_seq_one_letter_code
_entity_poly.pdbx_strand_id
1 'polypeptide(L)'
;MSAELAGVIQRLWKDAGVQACFSRSREYQLNDSASYYLNDLDRISQSNYIPTQQDVLRTRVKTTGIVETHFTFKDLYFKMFDVGGQRSERKKWIHCFEGVTAIIFCVALSDYDLLLAEDEEMNRMHESMKLFDSICNNKWFIDTSIILFLNKKDLFEEKIIRSPLTICYPEYSGSNTYEEAAAYIQCQFEDLNRRKDTKEIYTHFTCATDTKNVQFVFDAVTDVIIKSNLMECGLY
;
A
#
# COMPACT_ATOMS: atom_id res chain seq x y z
N MET A 1 -10.89 -3.66 27.98
CA MET A 1 -12.26 -3.27 27.55
C MET A 1 -13.25 -3.95 28.47
N SER A 2 -14.32 -3.28 28.91
CA SER A 2 -15.36 -3.95 29.72
C SER A 2 -16.19 -4.89 28.84
N ALA A 3 -16.70 -5.99 29.40
CA ALA A 3 -17.58 -6.91 28.70
C ALA A 3 -18.86 -6.22 28.19
N GLU A 4 -19.36 -5.23 28.95
CA GLU A 4 -20.49 -4.40 28.55
C GLU A 4 -20.22 -3.62 27.26
N LEU A 5 -19.07 -2.94 27.17
CA LEU A 5 -18.70 -2.17 25.98
C LEU A 5 -18.53 -3.09 24.76
N ALA A 6 -17.87 -4.24 24.93
CA ALA A 6 -17.74 -5.23 23.87
C ALA A 6 -19.10 -5.70 23.35
N GLY A 7 -20.04 -6.01 24.27
CA GLY A 7 -21.40 -6.42 23.91
C GLY A 7 -22.23 -5.32 23.25
N VAL A 8 -21.99 -4.05 23.55
CA VAL A 8 -22.63 -2.92 22.83
C VAL A 8 -22.09 -2.82 21.41
N ILE A 9 -20.77 -2.81 21.23
CA ILE A 9 -20.14 -2.72 19.91
C ILE A 9 -20.56 -3.90 19.04
N GLN A 10 -20.60 -5.12 19.58
CA GLN A 10 -20.99 -6.31 18.81
C GLN A 10 -22.44 -6.25 18.33
N ARG A 11 -23.37 -5.75 19.18
CA ARG A 11 -24.77 -5.58 18.80
C ARG A 11 -24.95 -4.52 17.72
N LEU A 12 -24.24 -3.40 17.82
CA LEU A 12 -24.21 -2.38 16.78
C LEU A 12 -23.63 -2.93 15.47
N TRP A 13 -22.52 -3.66 15.53
CA TRP A 13 -21.90 -4.21 14.33
C TRP A 13 -22.79 -5.22 13.60
N LYS A 14 -23.61 -5.99 14.33
CA LYS A 14 -24.59 -6.93 13.75
C LYS A 14 -25.83 -6.24 13.17
N ASP A 15 -26.04 -4.95 13.43
CA ASP A 15 -27.18 -4.20 12.91
C ASP A 15 -27.08 -3.98 11.39
N ALA A 16 -28.19 -4.19 10.68
CA ALA A 16 -28.22 -4.07 9.22
C ALA A 16 -28.01 -2.62 8.74
N GLY A 17 -28.45 -1.63 9.52
CA GLY A 17 -28.21 -0.21 9.23
C GLY A 17 -26.74 0.16 9.38
N VAL A 18 -26.07 -0.37 10.40
CA VAL A 18 -24.61 -0.21 10.57
C VAL A 18 -23.85 -0.89 9.43
N GLN A 19 -24.23 -2.11 9.04
CA GLN A 19 -23.64 -2.80 7.88
C GLN A 19 -23.87 -2.03 6.55
N ALA A 20 -25.04 -1.43 6.38
CA ALA A 20 -25.33 -0.56 5.23
C ALA A 20 -24.52 0.75 5.25
N CYS A 21 -24.22 1.29 6.43
CA CYS A 21 -23.30 2.43 6.57
C CYS A 21 -21.86 2.00 6.24
N PHE A 22 -21.44 0.82 6.69
CA PHE A 22 -20.10 0.27 6.42
C PHE A 22 -19.89 -0.02 4.93
N SER A 23 -20.91 -0.49 4.21
CA SER A 23 -20.82 -0.71 2.75
C SER A 23 -20.66 0.59 1.96
N ARG A 24 -20.99 1.73 2.57
CA ARG A 24 -20.80 3.09 2.06
C ARG A 24 -19.57 3.76 2.65
N SER A 25 -18.64 2.99 3.24
CA SER A 25 -17.45 3.51 3.92
C SER A 25 -16.54 4.39 3.06
N ARG A 26 -16.68 4.36 1.73
CA ARG A 26 -15.99 5.30 0.83
C ARG A 26 -16.38 6.77 1.04
N GLU A 27 -17.56 7.03 1.60
CA GLU A 27 -18.11 8.37 1.79
C GLU A 27 -17.51 9.08 3.01
N TYR A 28 -16.70 8.39 3.82
CA TYR A 28 -16.07 8.94 5.01
C TYR A 28 -14.72 8.26 5.30
N GLN A 29 -14.00 8.74 6.30
CA GLN A 29 -12.68 8.21 6.62
C GLN A 29 -12.79 7.00 7.55
N LEU A 30 -12.69 5.80 6.98
CA LEU A 30 -12.67 4.53 7.73
C LEU A 30 -11.34 3.79 7.53
N ASN A 31 -10.93 3.00 8.53
CA ASN A 31 -9.75 2.13 8.44
C ASN A 31 -10.11 0.80 7.74
N ASP A 32 -9.28 0.34 6.82
CA ASP A 32 -9.46 -0.90 6.07
C ASP A 32 -9.56 -2.14 6.98
N SER A 33 -8.90 -2.11 8.14
CA SER A 33 -8.96 -3.20 9.13
C SER A 33 -10.22 -3.20 10.01
N ALA A 34 -11.17 -2.28 9.79
CA ALA A 34 -12.35 -2.15 10.65
C ALA A 34 -13.18 -3.44 10.70
N SER A 35 -13.48 -4.04 9.54
CA SER A 35 -14.24 -5.30 9.49
C SER A 35 -13.50 -6.45 10.18
N TYR A 36 -12.19 -6.56 9.99
CA TYR A 36 -11.35 -7.58 10.62
C TYR A 36 -11.49 -7.56 12.15
N TYR A 37 -11.31 -6.39 12.77
CA TYR A 37 -11.39 -6.28 14.23
C TYR A 37 -12.82 -6.40 14.76
N LEU A 38 -13.82 -5.87 14.05
CA LEU A 38 -15.21 -5.92 14.49
C LEU A 38 -15.83 -7.31 14.35
N ASN A 39 -15.41 -8.09 13.35
CA ASN A 39 -15.81 -9.48 13.20
C ASN A 39 -15.22 -10.38 14.30
N ASP A 40 -13.98 -10.10 14.72
CA ASP A 40 -13.26 -10.86 15.76
C ASP A 40 -13.38 -10.26 17.18
N LEU A 41 -14.35 -9.37 17.40
CA LEU A 41 -14.45 -8.63 18.65
C LEU A 41 -14.55 -9.54 19.90
N ASP A 42 -15.19 -10.70 19.79
CA ASP A 42 -15.29 -11.68 20.88
C ASP A 42 -13.92 -12.22 21.29
N ARG A 43 -13.03 -12.47 20.31
CA ARG A 43 -11.64 -12.92 20.54
C ARG A 43 -10.79 -11.79 21.13
N ILE A 44 -10.91 -10.59 20.57
CA ILE A 44 -10.08 -9.43 20.94
C ILE A 44 -10.47 -8.84 22.31
N SER A 45 -11.73 -9.03 22.73
CA SER A 45 -12.26 -8.51 23.99
C SER A 45 -11.92 -9.36 25.22
N GLN A 46 -11.34 -10.56 25.05
CA GLN A 46 -11.00 -11.45 26.15
C GLN A 46 -9.93 -10.83 27.07
N SER A 47 -10.01 -11.09 28.37
CA SER A 47 -9.05 -10.57 29.36
C SER A 47 -7.63 -11.13 29.19
N ASN A 48 -7.53 -12.33 28.64
CA ASN A 48 -6.28 -13.03 28.33
C ASN A 48 -5.93 -12.95 26.84
N TYR A 49 -6.51 -12.02 26.09
CA TYR A 49 -6.21 -11.84 24.67
C TYR A 49 -4.71 -11.56 24.45
N ILE A 50 -4.12 -12.35 23.57
CA ILE A 50 -2.76 -12.14 23.06
C ILE A 50 -2.88 -11.90 21.55
N PRO A 51 -2.40 -10.75 21.02
CA PRO A 51 -2.46 -10.47 19.60
C PRO A 51 -1.74 -11.53 18.76
N THR A 52 -2.39 -11.96 17.69
CA THR A 52 -1.76 -12.78 16.65
C THR A 52 -0.86 -11.89 15.78
N GLN A 53 0.02 -12.52 14.99
CA GLN A 53 0.79 -11.79 13.97
C GLN A 53 -0.12 -11.04 12.99
N GLN A 54 -1.29 -11.62 12.65
CA GLN A 54 -2.26 -10.97 11.77
C GLN A 54 -2.87 -9.72 12.41
N ASP A 55 -3.16 -9.76 13.71
CA ASP A 55 -3.65 -8.59 14.44
C ASP A 55 -2.62 -7.45 14.39
N VAL A 56 -1.33 -7.78 14.56
CA VAL A 56 -0.24 -6.82 14.48
C VAL A 56 -0.11 -6.24 13.07
N LEU A 57 -0.11 -7.09 12.03
CA LEU A 57 0.01 -6.66 10.63
C LEU A 57 -1.17 -5.78 10.17
N ARG A 58 -2.37 -5.98 10.73
CA ARG A 58 -3.56 -5.18 10.43
C ARG A 58 -3.68 -3.93 11.32
N THR A 59 -2.80 -3.77 12.31
CA THR A 59 -2.85 -2.61 13.21
C THR A 59 -2.38 -1.37 12.46
N ARG A 60 -3.19 -0.31 12.50
CA ARG A 60 -2.82 0.96 11.88
C ARG A 60 -2.13 1.86 12.89
N VAL A 61 -0.82 1.94 12.80
CA VAL A 61 -0.01 2.96 13.46
C VAL A 61 0.54 3.89 12.39
N LYS A 62 0.29 5.20 12.52
CA LYS A 62 0.82 6.18 11.57
C LYS A 62 2.33 6.31 11.78
N THR A 63 3.14 5.96 10.79
CA THR A 63 4.58 6.26 10.79
C THR A 63 4.78 7.77 10.79
N THR A 64 5.60 8.25 11.72
CA THR A 64 6.06 9.65 11.79
C THR A 64 7.57 9.66 11.80
N GLY A 65 8.17 10.56 11.04
CA GLY A 65 9.61 10.57 10.82
C GLY A 65 10.10 9.45 9.90
N ILE A 66 11.31 8.99 10.17
CA ILE A 66 12.05 7.99 9.42
C ILE A 66 12.45 6.89 10.40
N VAL A 67 12.16 5.65 10.07
CA VAL A 67 12.54 4.47 10.87
C VAL A 67 13.50 3.63 10.05
N GLU A 68 14.67 3.35 10.61
CA GLU A 68 15.72 2.55 10.00
C GLU A 68 15.69 1.14 10.60
N THR A 69 15.64 0.12 9.74
CA THR A 69 15.68 -1.29 10.13
C THR A 69 16.78 -2.01 9.37
N HIS A 70 17.51 -2.88 10.08
CA HIS A 70 18.57 -3.70 9.52
C HIS A 70 18.21 -5.17 9.61
N PHE A 71 18.43 -5.91 8.54
CA PHE A 71 18.22 -7.35 8.53
C PHE A 71 19.11 -8.02 7.48
N THR A 72 19.28 -9.33 7.62
CA THR A 72 19.99 -10.16 6.64
C THR A 72 18.98 -11.05 5.92
N PHE A 73 19.10 -11.14 4.60
CA PHE A 73 18.26 -11.99 3.77
C PHE A 73 19.10 -12.55 2.61
N LYS A 74 19.09 -13.88 2.42
CA LYS A 74 19.96 -14.59 1.44
C LYS A 74 21.43 -14.13 1.53
N ASP A 75 21.96 -14.06 2.75
CA ASP A 75 23.33 -13.60 3.04
C ASP A 75 23.66 -12.16 2.63
N LEU A 76 22.66 -11.38 2.20
CA LEU A 76 22.78 -9.94 1.93
C LEU A 76 22.31 -9.13 3.12
N TYR A 77 23.02 -8.04 3.40
CA TYR A 77 22.66 -7.10 4.44
C TYR A 77 21.78 -5.99 3.86
N PHE A 78 20.57 -5.87 4.39
CA PHE A 78 19.62 -4.84 4.00
C PHE A 78 19.55 -3.74 5.05
N LYS A 79 19.58 -2.50 4.56
CA LYS A 79 19.28 -1.29 5.31
C LYS A 79 18.00 -0.68 4.75
N MET A 80 16.88 -0.86 5.46
CA MET A 80 15.56 -0.40 5.03
C MET A 80 15.15 0.86 5.81
N PHE A 81 14.70 1.87 5.07
CA PHE A 81 14.16 3.10 5.64
C PHE A 81 12.65 3.17 5.39
N ASP A 82 11.84 3.06 6.43
CA ASP A 82 10.40 3.35 6.38
C ASP A 82 10.19 4.85 6.65
N VAL A 83 9.45 5.51 5.76
CA VAL A 83 9.24 6.96 5.81
C VAL A 83 7.75 7.27 5.84
N GLY A 84 7.35 8.22 6.69
CA GLY A 84 5.95 8.66 6.75
C GLY A 84 5.46 9.19 5.39
N GLY A 85 4.37 8.61 4.87
CA GLY A 85 3.78 8.98 3.56
C GLY A 85 2.88 10.22 3.55
N GLN A 86 2.44 10.68 4.71
CA GLN A 86 1.55 11.85 4.86
C GLN A 86 2.22 13.14 4.38
N ARG A 87 1.44 14.09 3.85
CA ARG A 87 1.98 15.34 3.27
C ARG A 87 2.92 16.10 4.23
N SER A 88 2.65 16.08 5.53
CA SER A 88 3.48 16.71 6.57
C SER A 88 4.87 16.08 6.73
N GLU A 89 5.00 14.80 6.41
CA GLU A 89 6.22 14.01 6.64
C GLU A 89 7.18 14.06 5.45
N ARG A 90 6.67 14.33 4.23
CA ARG A 90 7.46 14.25 2.98
C ARG A 90 8.64 15.21 2.92
N LYS A 91 8.60 16.34 3.63
CA LYS A 91 9.75 17.26 3.73
C LYS A 91 10.98 16.59 4.35
N LYS A 92 10.80 15.54 5.15
CA LYS A 92 11.87 14.80 5.81
C LYS A 92 12.54 13.78 4.88
N TRP A 93 11.90 13.42 3.76
CA TRP A 93 12.39 12.36 2.87
C TRP A 93 13.77 12.65 2.27
N ILE A 94 14.11 13.93 2.07
CA ILE A 94 15.42 14.37 1.57
C ILE A 94 16.60 13.78 2.38
N HIS A 95 16.39 13.47 3.67
CA HIS A 95 17.40 12.86 4.54
C HIS A 95 17.73 11.40 4.18
N CYS A 96 16.94 10.77 3.31
CA CYS A 96 17.13 9.39 2.87
C CYS A 96 17.51 9.27 1.40
N PHE A 97 17.73 10.37 0.66
CA PHE A 97 17.84 10.34 -0.80
C PHE A 97 19.23 9.95 -1.33
N GLU A 98 20.26 10.00 -0.49
CA GLU A 98 21.63 9.69 -0.90
C GLU A 98 21.94 8.20 -0.72
N GLY A 99 22.56 7.58 -1.73
CA GLY A 99 23.01 6.19 -1.67
C GLY A 99 21.88 5.15 -1.68
N VAL A 100 20.69 5.51 -2.18
CA VAL A 100 19.55 4.58 -2.29
C VAL A 100 19.74 3.64 -3.47
N THR A 101 19.89 2.35 -3.18
CA THR A 101 19.98 1.30 -4.21
C THR A 101 18.66 1.13 -4.96
N ALA A 102 17.54 1.09 -4.23
CA ALA A 102 16.22 0.91 -4.81
C ALA A 102 15.13 1.59 -3.96
N ILE A 103 14.07 2.02 -4.62
CA ILE A 103 12.86 2.57 -3.99
C ILE A 103 11.74 1.55 -4.11
N ILE A 104 11.12 1.21 -2.99
CA ILE A 104 9.85 0.48 -2.97
C ILE A 104 8.74 1.51 -2.80
N PHE A 105 7.94 1.71 -3.84
CA PHE A 105 6.79 2.60 -3.81
C PHE A 105 5.50 1.81 -3.67
N CYS A 106 4.77 2.02 -2.57
CA CYS A 106 3.53 1.29 -2.29
C CYS A 106 2.29 2.12 -2.67
N VAL A 107 1.49 1.61 -3.60
CA VAL A 107 0.18 2.12 -3.99
C VAL A 107 -0.89 1.28 -3.33
N ALA A 108 -1.92 1.92 -2.77
CA ALA A 108 -3.11 1.21 -2.32
C ALA A 108 -4.11 1.10 -3.48
N LEU A 109 -4.22 -0.08 -4.09
CA LEU A 109 -5.17 -0.31 -5.19
C LEU A 109 -6.60 0.00 -4.80
N SER A 110 -6.99 -0.34 -3.57
CA SER A 110 -8.33 -0.12 -3.03
C SER A 110 -8.71 1.35 -2.82
N ASP A 111 -7.79 2.30 -2.97
CA ASP A 111 -8.02 3.70 -2.63
C ASP A 111 -8.59 4.53 -3.81
N TYR A 112 -8.86 3.91 -4.98
CA TYR A 112 -9.38 4.59 -6.18
C TYR A 112 -10.71 5.32 -5.99
N ASP A 113 -11.56 4.88 -5.05
CA ASP A 113 -12.84 5.53 -4.77
C ASP A 113 -12.84 6.36 -3.49
N LEU A 114 -11.65 6.67 -2.94
CA LEU A 114 -11.48 7.39 -1.69
C LEU A 114 -10.86 8.77 -1.89
N LEU A 115 -11.23 9.69 -1.01
CA LEU A 115 -10.63 11.02 -0.87
C LEU A 115 -9.57 11.01 0.24
N LEU A 116 -8.57 11.91 0.13
CA LEU A 116 -7.56 12.07 1.16
C LEU A 116 -8.19 12.52 2.48
N ALA A 117 -7.56 12.15 3.59
CA ALA A 117 -7.99 12.62 4.91
C ALA A 117 -7.59 14.09 5.13
N GLU A 118 -6.50 14.53 4.50
CA GLU A 118 -5.99 15.91 4.58
C GLU A 118 -6.66 16.87 3.59
N ASP A 119 -7.46 16.36 2.64
CA ASP A 119 -7.96 17.12 1.48
C ASP A 119 -9.18 16.40 0.86
N GLU A 120 -10.38 16.87 1.19
CA GLU A 120 -11.66 16.23 0.82
C GLU A 120 -12.02 16.35 -0.67
N GLU A 121 -11.24 17.09 -1.47
CA GLU A 121 -11.47 17.19 -2.92
C GLU A 121 -10.52 16.29 -3.72
N MET A 122 -9.42 15.86 -3.11
CA MET A 122 -8.34 15.14 -3.79
C MET A 122 -8.51 13.62 -3.62
N ASN A 123 -8.74 12.94 -4.74
CA ASN A 123 -8.75 11.48 -4.79
C ASN A 123 -7.37 10.90 -4.41
N ARG A 124 -7.37 9.85 -3.58
CA ARG A 124 -6.15 9.23 -3.06
C ARG A 124 -5.28 8.57 -4.13
N MET A 125 -5.88 7.94 -5.14
CA MET A 125 -5.14 7.32 -6.25
C MET A 125 -4.46 8.39 -7.11
N HIS A 126 -5.15 9.48 -7.44
CA HIS A 126 -4.55 10.61 -8.14
C HIS A 126 -3.42 11.27 -7.34
N GLU A 127 -3.54 11.30 -6.01
CA GLU A 127 -2.46 11.78 -5.14
C GLU A 127 -1.24 10.87 -5.27
N SER A 128 -1.47 9.56 -5.12
CA SER A 128 -0.43 8.54 -5.22
C SER A 128 0.29 8.61 -6.57
N MET A 129 -0.45 8.83 -7.66
CA MET A 129 0.12 9.03 -9.00
C MET A 129 0.96 10.30 -9.09
N LYS A 130 0.49 11.45 -8.57
CA LYS A 130 1.29 12.69 -8.54
C LYS A 130 2.57 12.51 -7.73
N LEU A 131 2.48 11.82 -6.59
CA LEU A 131 3.65 11.52 -5.77
C LEU A 131 4.62 10.59 -6.51
N PHE A 132 4.10 9.54 -7.15
CA PHE A 132 4.91 8.63 -7.94
C PHE A 132 5.62 9.34 -9.10
N ASP A 133 4.94 10.18 -9.89
CA ASP A 133 5.55 10.98 -10.96
C ASP A 133 6.71 11.84 -10.41
N SER A 134 6.52 12.46 -9.24
CA SER A 134 7.56 13.31 -8.62
C SER A 134 8.79 12.53 -8.15
N ILE A 135 8.64 11.25 -7.78
CA ILE A 135 9.73 10.38 -7.33
C ILE A 135 10.39 9.70 -8.53
N CYS A 136 9.59 9.09 -9.41
CA CYS A 136 10.06 8.37 -10.59
C CYS A 136 10.93 9.25 -11.49
N ASN A 137 10.52 10.51 -11.65
CA ASN A 137 11.20 11.48 -12.51
C ASN A 137 12.13 12.43 -11.75
N ASN A 138 12.43 12.16 -10.47
CA ASN A 138 13.33 12.98 -9.67
C ASN A 138 14.79 12.84 -10.14
N LYS A 139 15.51 13.96 -10.21
CA LYS A 139 16.94 13.97 -10.59
C LYS A 139 17.84 13.20 -9.63
N TRP A 140 17.43 13.04 -8.36
CA TRP A 140 18.18 12.25 -7.37
C TRP A 140 18.04 10.74 -7.58
N PHE A 141 17.04 10.30 -8.34
CA PHE A 141 16.68 8.90 -8.52
C PHE A 141 16.79 8.46 -9.98
N ILE A 142 17.68 9.09 -10.75
CA ILE A 142 17.83 8.79 -12.18
C ILE A 142 18.24 7.34 -12.37
N ASP A 143 19.27 6.91 -11.62
CA ASP A 143 19.84 5.56 -11.72
C ASP A 143 19.29 4.61 -10.64
N THR A 144 18.40 5.10 -9.77
CA THR A 144 17.79 4.30 -8.71
C THR A 144 16.67 3.42 -9.26
N SER A 145 16.78 2.10 -9.03
CA SER A 145 15.73 1.14 -9.38
C SER A 145 14.43 1.44 -8.63
N ILE A 146 13.29 1.33 -9.32
CA ILE A 146 11.97 1.51 -8.70
C ILE A 146 11.19 0.20 -8.76
N ILE A 147 10.73 -0.21 -7.60
CA ILE A 147 9.82 -1.33 -7.41
C ILE A 147 8.47 -0.75 -7.02
N LEU A 148 7.44 -1.05 -7.81
CA LEU A 148 6.09 -0.57 -7.60
C LEU A 148 5.24 -1.68 -6.98
N PHE A 149 4.83 -1.50 -5.73
CA PHE A 149 3.89 -2.39 -5.06
C PHE A 149 2.48 -1.87 -5.24
N LEU A 150 1.70 -2.56 -6.08
CA LEU A 150 0.25 -2.38 -6.17
C LEU A 150 -0.40 -3.22 -5.05
N ASN A 151 -0.48 -2.63 -3.86
CA ASN A 151 -0.86 -3.28 -2.61
C ASN A 151 -2.37 -3.25 -2.35
N LYS A 152 -2.81 -4.00 -1.34
CA LYS A 152 -4.22 -4.21 -0.97
C LYS A 152 -5.04 -4.84 -2.10
N LYS A 153 -4.42 -5.76 -2.86
CA LYS A 153 -5.09 -6.44 -3.98
C LYS A 153 -6.34 -7.20 -3.54
N ASP A 154 -6.34 -7.74 -2.32
CA ASP A 154 -7.47 -8.41 -1.66
C ASP A 154 -8.67 -7.46 -1.49
N LEU A 155 -8.42 -6.27 -0.95
CA LEU A 155 -9.47 -5.27 -0.77
C LEU A 155 -9.95 -4.68 -2.10
N PHE A 156 -9.06 -4.57 -3.07
CA PHE A 156 -9.41 -4.12 -4.41
C PHE A 156 -10.33 -5.12 -5.13
N GLU A 157 -10.00 -6.41 -5.08
CA GLU A 157 -10.78 -7.51 -5.68
C GLU A 157 -12.21 -7.54 -5.15
N GLU A 158 -12.41 -7.36 -3.85
CA GLU A 158 -13.76 -7.27 -3.26
C GLU A 158 -14.51 -6.00 -3.67
N LYS A 159 -13.80 -4.87 -3.78
CA LYS A 159 -14.40 -3.54 -3.96
C LYS A 159 -14.78 -3.25 -5.41
N ILE A 160 -13.96 -3.66 -6.39
CA ILE A 160 -14.14 -3.33 -7.82
C ILE A 160 -15.47 -3.83 -8.39
N ILE A 161 -16.00 -4.92 -7.83
CA ILE A 161 -17.31 -5.49 -8.21
C ILE A 161 -18.48 -4.54 -7.87
N ARG A 162 -18.29 -3.65 -6.89
CA ARG A 162 -19.36 -2.79 -6.32
C ARG A 162 -19.17 -1.31 -6.61
N SER A 163 -17.93 -0.86 -6.74
CA SER A 163 -17.56 0.54 -6.97
C SER A 163 -16.79 0.60 -8.29
N PRO A 164 -17.33 1.25 -9.35
CA PRO A 164 -16.70 1.21 -10.66
C PRO A 164 -15.40 2.02 -10.70
N LEU A 165 -14.42 1.55 -11.48
CA LEU A 165 -13.13 2.25 -11.62
C LEU A 165 -13.28 3.66 -12.22
N THR A 166 -14.37 3.91 -12.94
CA THR A 166 -14.71 5.20 -13.56
C THR A 166 -14.90 6.34 -12.56
N ILE A 167 -15.03 6.06 -11.27
CA ILE A 167 -14.98 7.08 -10.20
C ILE A 167 -13.61 7.78 -10.18
N CYS A 168 -12.53 7.02 -10.38
CA CYS A 168 -11.18 7.55 -10.45
C CYS A 168 -10.80 7.95 -11.88
N TYR A 169 -11.14 7.11 -12.85
CA TYR A 169 -10.72 7.24 -14.25
C TYR A 169 -11.95 7.31 -15.16
N PRO A 170 -12.59 8.48 -15.34
CA PRO A 170 -13.81 8.62 -16.14
C PRO A 170 -13.70 8.07 -17.59
N GLU A 171 -12.49 8.06 -18.13
CA GLU A 171 -12.12 7.55 -19.44
C GLU A 171 -11.97 6.02 -19.50
N TYR A 172 -11.97 5.32 -18.37
CA TYR A 172 -11.86 3.87 -18.32
C TYR A 172 -13.07 3.21 -18.99
N SER A 173 -12.82 2.47 -20.07
CA SER A 173 -13.83 1.77 -20.85
C SER A 173 -13.84 0.26 -20.66
N GLY A 174 -12.98 -0.26 -19.78
CA GLY A 174 -12.85 -1.69 -19.52
C GLY A 174 -13.92 -2.24 -18.58
N SER A 175 -13.91 -3.55 -18.36
CA SER A 175 -14.80 -4.20 -17.38
C SER A 175 -14.33 -3.97 -15.94
N ASN A 176 -15.27 -3.90 -14.99
CA ASN A 176 -14.94 -3.83 -13.56
C ASN A 176 -14.52 -5.20 -12.98
N THR A 177 -13.74 -5.97 -13.73
CA THR A 177 -13.10 -7.20 -13.25
C THR A 177 -11.76 -6.87 -12.60
N TYR A 178 -11.32 -7.71 -11.66
CA TYR A 178 -10.05 -7.50 -10.98
C TYR A 178 -8.90 -7.41 -11.99
N GLU A 179 -8.82 -8.35 -12.91
CA GLU A 179 -7.70 -8.48 -13.85
C GLU A 179 -7.57 -7.25 -14.75
N GLU A 180 -8.67 -6.81 -15.37
CA GLU A 180 -8.65 -5.69 -16.32
C GLU A 180 -8.44 -4.35 -15.61
N ALA A 181 -9.10 -4.14 -14.47
CA ALA A 181 -8.98 -2.91 -13.70
C ALA A 181 -7.60 -2.77 -13.04
N ALA A 182 -7.05 -3.86 -12.50
CA ALA A 182 -5.71 -3.89 -11.91
C ALA A 182 -4.62 -3.64 -12.97
N ALA A 183 -4.73 -4.27 -14.15
CA ALA A 183 -3.83 -4.03 -15.27
C ALA A 183 -3.91 -2.58 -15.77
N TYR A 184 -5.11 -1.99 -15.80
CA TYR A 184 -5.27 -0.59 -16.16
C TYR A 184 -4.55 0.33 -15.17
N ILE A 185 -4.75 0.15 -13.85
CA ILE A 185 -4.04 0.94 -12.83
C ILE A 185 -2.52 0.76 -12.96
N GLN A 186 -2.04 -0.46 -13.18
CA GLN A 186 -0.62 -0.71 -13.45
C GLN A 186 -0.11 0.14 -14.61
N CYS A 187 -0.77 0.11 -15.77
CA CYS A 187 -0.39 0.92 -16.92
C CYS A 187 -0.37 2.41 -16.58
N GLN A 188 -1.37 2.91 -15.83
CA GLN A 188 -1.42 4.32 -15.42
C GLN A 188 -0.19 4.75 -14.62
N PHE A 189 0.36 3.90 -13.76
CA PHE A 189 1.60 4.20 -13.04
C PHE A 189 2.85 4.05 -13.91
N GLU A 190 2.94 2.98 -14.70
CA GLU A 190 4.09 2.74 -15.57
C GLU A 190 4.24 3.82 -16.64
N ASP A 191 3.13 4.39 -17.12
CA ASP A 191 3.10 5.51 -18.07
C ASP A 191 3.64 6.83 -17.51
N LEU A 192 3.72 6.97 -16.18
CA LEU A 192 4.33 8.15 -15.54
C LEU A 192 5.86 8.16 -15.66
N ASN A 193 6.48 7.03 -15.98
CA ASN A 193 7.92 6.96 -16.20
C ASN A 193 8.30 7.59 -17.54
N ARG A 194 8.99 8.72 -17.49
CA ARG A 194 9.43 9.44 -18.70
C ARG A 194 10.72 8.87 -19.32
N ARG A 195 11.33 7.86 -18.68
CA ARG A 195 12.60 7.25 -19.06
C ARG A 195 12.46 5.75 -19.22
N LYS A 196 11.36 5.29 -19.83
CA LYS A 196 11.07 3.86 -20.02
C LYS A 196 12.21 3.09 -20.69
N ASP A 197 12.99 3.76 -21.56
CA ASP A 197 14.10 3.15 -22.29
C ASP A 197 15.34 2.87 -21.41
N THR A 198 15.49 3.58 -20.28
CA THR A 198 16.71 3.50 -19.44
C THR A 198 16.41 3.15 -17.99
N LYS A 199 15.14 3.17 -17.58
CA LYS A 199 14.72 2.92 -16.22
C LYS A 199 13.48 2.04 -16.25
N GLU A 200 13.63 0.82 -15.76
CA GLU A 200 12.54 -0.13 -15.63
C GLU A 200 11.81 0.06 -14.28
N ILE A 201 10.49 -0.10 -14.27
CA ILE A 201 9.69 -0.17 -13.05
C ILE A 201 9.29 -1.63 -12.84
N TYR A 202 9.66 -2.19 -11.70
CA TYR A 202 9.32 -3.56 -11.34
C TYR A 202 8.00 -3.58 -10.58
N THR A 203 6.91 -3.87 -11.29
CA THR A 203 5.57 -3.85 -10.71
C THR A 203 5.17 -5.21 -10.12
N HIS A 204 4.67 -5.19 -8.89
CA HIS A 204 4.16 -6.37 -8.20
C HIS A 204 2.80 -6.09 -7.53
N PHE A 205 1.84 -6.99 -7.77
CA PHE A 205 0.58 -7.02 -7.02
C PHE A 205 0.80 -7.66 -5.65
N THR A 206 0.51 -6.90 -4.60
CA THR A 206 0.83 -7.29 -3.23
C THR A 206 -0.40 -7.28 -2.31
N CYS A 207 -0.32 -8.12 -1.28
CA CYS A 207 -1.10 -7.97 -0.05
C CYS A 207 -0.10 -7.97 1.10
N ALA A 208 0.21 -6.80 1.64
CA ALA A 208 1.21 -6.64 2.71
C ALA A 208 0.87 -7.41 4.00
N THR A 209 -0.40 -7.80 4.17
CA THR A 209 -0.84 -8.61 5.30
C THR A 209 -0.77 -10.12 5.04
N ASP A 210 -0.39 -10.53 3.83
CA ASP A 210 -0.06 -11.91 3.46
C ASP A 210 1.47 -12.06 3.43
N THR A 211 2.01 -12.68 4.47
CA THR A 211 3.46 -12.87 4.63
C THR A 211 4.08 -13.71 3.51
N LYS A 212 3.33 -14.64 2.90
CA LYS A 212 3.85 -15.46 1.79
C LYS A 212 3.97 -14.64 0.52
N ASN A 213 2.97 -13.80 0.25
CA ASN A 213 3.01 -12.88 -0.88
C ASN A 213 4.18 -11.89 -0.74
N VAL A 214 4.37 -11.30 0.44
CA VAL A 214 5.48 -10.37 0.68
C VAL A 214 6.83 -11.08 0.54
N GLN A 215 6.98 -12.29 1.06
CA GLN A 215 8.23 -13.05 0.93
C GLN A 215 8.57 -13.32 -0.54
N PHE A 216 7.61 -13.81 -1.33
CA PHE A 216 7.80 -14.06 -2.75
C PHE A 216 8.17 -12.78 -3.54
N VAL A 217 7.50 -11.67 -3.23
CA VAL A 217 7.79 -10.39 -3.89
C VAL A 217 9.15 -9.85 -3.46
N PHE A 218 9.51 -9.99 -2.18
CA PHE A 218 10.82 -9.57 -1.68
C PHE A 218 11.96 -10.40 -2.28
N ASP A 219 11.72 -11.70 -2.52
CA ASP A 219 12.64 -12.57 -3.25
C ASP A 219 12.89 -12.04 -4.68
N ALA A 220 11.82 -11.76 -5.44
CA ALA A 220 11.93 -11.25 -6.80
C ALA A 220 12.63 -9.87 -6.85
N VAL A 221 12.31 -9.00 -5.90
CA VAL A 221 12.95 -7.69 -5.74
C VAL A 221 14.44 -7.81 -5.44
N THR A 222 14.82 -8.77 -4.58
CA THR A 222 16.22 -9.02 -4.22
C THR A 222 17.03 -9.41 -5.46
N ASP A 223 16.50 -10.30 -6.30
CA ASP A 223 17.19 -10.75 -7.52
C ASP A 223 17.41 -9.59 -8.51
N VAL A 224 16.43 -8.69 -8.64
CA VAL A 224 16.54 -7.46 -9.45
C VAL A 224 17.60 -6.52 -8.91
N ILE A 225 17.59 -6.25 -7.61
CA ILE A 225 18.57 -5.35 -6.96
C ILE A 225 19.99 -5.91 -7.10
N ILE A 226 20.17 -7.22 -6.91
CA ILE A 226 21.47 -7.88 -7.08
C ILE A 226 21.95 -7.71 -8.53
N LYS A 227 21.09 -7.99 -9.51
CA LYS A 227 21.46 -7.86 -10.93
C LYS A 227 21.88 -6.42 -11.27
N SER A 228 21.16 -5.42 -10.77
CA SER A 228 21.51 -4.01 -10.95
C SER A 228 22.87 -3.67 -10.33
N ASN A 229 23.10 -4.08 -9.08
CA ASN A 229 24.36 -3.84 -8.37
C ASN A 229 25.57 -4.52 -9.04
N LEU A 230 25.39 -5.74 -9.56
CA LEU A 230 26.45 -6.46 -10.26
C LEU A 230 26.82 -5.79 -11.60
N MET A 231 25.82 -5.29 -12.34
CA MET A 231 26.07 -4.51 -13.56
C MET A 231 26.82 -3.20 -13.26
N GLU A 232 26.42 -2.50 -12.19
CA GLU A 232 27.07 -1.24 -11.78
C GLU A 232 28.53 -1.45 -11.34
N CYS A 233 28.84 -2.61 -10.75
CA CYS A 233 30.20 -3.00 -10.37
C CYS A 233 31.03 -3.60 -11.52
N GLY A 234 30.46 -3.74 -12.73
CA GLY A 234 31.16 -4.31 -13.90
C GLY A 234 31.45 -5.82 -13.80
N LEU A 235 30.68 -6.55 -12.99
CA LEU A 235 30.82 -8.00 -12.76
C LEU A 235 29.91 -8.84 -13.67
N TYR A 236 29.22 -8.23 -14.64
CA TYR A 236 28.29 -8.86 -15.58
C TYR A 236 28.41 -8.27 -16.98
#